data_AF-A0A3A6CRM2-F1
#
_entry.id   AF-A0A3A6CRM2-F1
#
_cell.length_a   1.000
_cell.length_b   1.000
_cell.length_c   1.000
_cell.angle_alpha   90.00
_cell.angle_beta   90.00
_cell.angle_gamma   90.00
#
_symmetry.space_group_name_H-M   'P 1'
#
loop_
_entity.id
_entity.type
_entity.pdbx_description
1 polymer ?
#
loop_
_entity_poly.entity_id
_entity_poly.type
_entity_poly.pdbx_seq_one_letter_code
_entity_poly.pdbx_strand_id
1 'polypeptide(L)'
;MPDRELRHMRRTELVEIILALKQSEDRLRAENAALSAQLQERQIHIENAGSIAQAALELNKVFEAAQAAADEYVASVLAANKNTDAAASALRAQAEAEAQQILAQAQTEAANLKARTQQQCDAETEAAARKRAQTEADCKAMLARTQQEIQQRRAAFDRRASELLDGYHSTEFLPEERAK
;
A
#
# COMPACT_ATOMS: atom_id res chain seq x y z
N MET A 1 79.01 -77.26 -4.11
CA MET A 1 79.31 -78.29 -5.13
C MET A 1 78.26 -79.40 -5.05
N PRO A 2 77.02 -79.19 -5.55
CA PRO A 2 76.01 -80.25 -5.62
C PRO A 2 76.38 -81.36 -6.63
N ASP A 3 77.32 -81.07 -7.55
CA ASP A 3 77.80 -81.99 -8.58
C ASP A 3 78.44 -83.28 -8.07
N ARG A 4 78.97 -83.29 -6.84
CA ARG A 4 79.61 -84.49 -6.27
C ARG A 4 78.57 -85.51 -5.78
N GLU A 5 77.42 -85.04 -5.31
CA GLU A 5 76.29 -85.86 -4.84
C GLU A 5 75.47 -86.39 -6.03
N LEU A 6 75.30 -85.58 -7.06
CA LEU A 6 74.64 -85.97 -8.32
C LEU A 6 75.40 -87.08 -9.09
N ARG A 7 76.72 -87.26 -8.87
CA ARG A 7 77.52 -88.30 -9.56
C ARG A 7 77.44 -89.70 -8.92
N HIS A 8 76.89 -89.85 -7.72
CA HIS A 8 76.80 -91.14 -7.01
C HIS A 8 75.36 -91.63 -6.79
N MET A 9 74.36 -90.84 -7.19
CA MET A 9 72.94 -91.21 -7.14
C MET A 9 72.56 -92.19 -8.25
N ARG A 10 71.56 -93.04 -8.00
CA ARG A 10 71.06 -93.97 -9.02
C ARG A 10 70.37 -93.15 -10.12
N ARG A 11 70.48 -93.61 -11.37
CA ARG A 11 69.93 -92.92 -12.57
C ARG A 11 68.45 -92.51 -12.41
N THR A 12 67.66 -93.27 -11.66
CA THR A 12 66.26 -92.98 -11.34
C THR A 12 66.08 -91.76 -10.43
N GLU A 13 66.89 -91.61 -9.38
CA GLU A 13 66.76 -90.51 -8.41
C GLU A 13 67.15 -89.16 -9.05
N LEU A 14 68.14 -89.17 -9.96
CA LEU A 14 68.49 -87.99 -10.78
C LEU A 14 67.34 -87.55 -11.69
N VAL A 15 66.64 -88.50 -12.31
CA VAL A 15 65.52 -88.21 -13.20
C VAL A 15 64.33 -87.63 -12.42
N GLU A 16 64.06 -88.14 -11.22
CA GLU A 16 63.02 -87.60 -10.33
C GLU A 16 63.31 -86.17 -9.87
N ILE A 17 64.56 -85.87 -9.51
CA ILE A 17 64.98 -84.50 -9.15
C ILE A 17 64.87 -83.57 -10.36
N ILE A 18 65.33 -83.99 -11.55
CA ILE A 18 65.21 -83.19 -12.77
C ILE A 18 63.74 -82.92 -13.10
N LEU A 19 62.85 -83.90 -12.92
CA LEU A 19 61.42 -83.73 -13.12
C LEU A 19 60.81 -82.74 -12.12
N ALA A 20 61.16 -82.84 -10.84
CA ALA A 20 60.69 -81.92 -9.81
C ALA A 20 61.17 -80.49 -10.06
N LEU A 21 62.44 -80.33 -10.47
CA LEU A 21 63.00 -79.03 -10.85
C LEU A 21 62.29 -78.45 -12.07
N LYS A 22 62.04 -79.25 -13.11
CA LYS A 22 61.24 -78.87 -14.29
C LYS A 22 59.83 -78.41 -13.90
N GLN A 23 59.14 -79.16 -13.04
CA GLN A 23 57.81 -78.77 -12.55
C GLN A 23 57.84 -77.45 -11.78
N SER A 24 58.88 -77.23 -10.97
CA SER A 24 59.05 -75.95 -10.26
C SER A 24 59.39 -74.79 -11.20
N GLU A 25 60.19 -75.03 -12.24
CA GLU A 25 60.54 -74.05 -13.26
C GLU A 25 59.31 -73.64 -14.08
N ASP A 26 58.51 -74.62 -14.51
CA ASP A 26 57.28 -74.39 -15.26
C ASP A 26 56.25 -73.63 -14.39
N ARG A 27 56.14 -73.95 -13.11
CA ARG A 27 55.31 -73.23 -12.15
C ARG A 27 55.77 -71.78 -11.97
N LEU A 28 57.07 -71.56 -11.74
CA LEU A 28 57.63 -70.20 -11.57
C LEU A 28 57.50 -69.36 -12.84
N ARG A 29 57.58 -69.98 -14.03
CA ARG A 29 57.31 -69.31 -15.31
C ARG A 29 55.84 -68.93 -15.45
N ALA A 30 54.93 -69.82 -15.08
CA ALA A 30 53.50 -69.51 -15.09
C ALA A 30 53.16 -68.38 -14.11
N GLU A 31 53.74 -68.40 -12.90
CA GLU A 31 53.57 -67.34 -11.90
C GLU A 31 54.16 -66.01 -12.38
N ASN A 32 55.36 -66.00 -12.99
CA ASN A 32 55.94 -64.78 -13.57
C ASN A 32 55.10 -64.21 -14.72
N ALA A 33 54.54 -65.07 -15.58
CA ALA A 33 53.67 -64.64 -16.67
C ALA A 33 52.37 -64.02 -16.13
N ALA A 34 51.77 -64.65 -15.12
CA ALA A 34 50.57 -64.12 -14.46
C ALA A 34 50.84 -62.80 -13.73
N LEU A 35 51.95 -62.68 -13.01
CA LEU A 35 52.35 -61.45 -12.32
C LEU A 35 52.65 -60.32 -13.32
N SER A 36 53.32 -60.63 -14.43
CA SER A 36 53.58 -59.65 -15.50
C SER A 36 52.28 -59.16 -16.12
N ALA A 37 51.31 -60.06 -16.37
CA ALA A 37 50.01 -59.68 -16.89
C ALA A 37 49.23 -58.78 -15.91
N GLN A 38 49.23 -59.11 -14.60
CA GLN A 38 48.58 -58.27 -13.58
C GLN A 38 49.24 -56.89 -13.43
N LEU A 39 50.57 -56.81 -13.55
CA LEU A 39 51.28 -55.54 -13.53
C LEU A 39 50.95 -54.70 -14.76
N GLN A 40 50.89 -55.32 -15.93
CA GLN A 40 50.53 -54.64 -17.17
C GLN A 40 49.07 -54.16 -17.16
N GLU A 41 48.15 -54.98 -16.65
CA GLU A 41 46.76 -54.59 -16.42
C GLU A 41 46.64 -53.40 -15.45
N ARG A 42 47.34 -53.45 -14.31
CA ARG A 42 47.39 -52.32 -13.36
C ARG A 42 48.02 -51.07 -13.98
N GLN A 43 49.06 -51.22 -14.80
CA GLN A 43 49.70 -50.12 -15.50
C GLN A 43 48.74 -49.43 -16.47
N ILE A 44 47.98 -50.21 -17.25
CA ILE A 44 46.93 -49.68 -18.15
C ILE A 44 45.85 -48.95 -17.36
N HIS A 45 45.44 -49.48 -16.20
CA HIS A 45 44.47 -48.81 -15.34
C HIS A 45 44.98 -47.49 -14.78
N ILE A 46 46.26 -47.40 -14.43
CA ILE A 46 46.89 -46.16 -13.95
C ILE A 46 47.04 -45.14 -15.09
N GLU A 47 47.34 -45.59 -16.30
CA GLU A 47 47.43 -44.71 -17.49
C GLU A 47 46.05 -44.18 -17.91
N ASN A 48 45.00 -45.01 -17.80
CA ASN A 48 43.63 -44.64 -18.10
C ASN A 48 42.96 -43.82 -16.99
N ALA A 49 43.41 -43.98 -15.74
CA ALA A 49 43.06 -43.09 -14.65
C ALA A 49 43.82 -41.78 -14.86
N GLY A 50 43.21 -40.85 -15.61
CA GLY A 50 43.79 -39.55 -15.89
C GLY A 50 44.44 -38.92 -14.64
N SER A 51 45.55 -38.21 -14.83
CA SER A 51 46.37 -37.69 -13.74
C SER A 51 45.53 -36.96 -12.69
N ILE A 52 45.88 -37.11 -11.41
CA ILE A 52 45.29 -36.35 -10.30
C ILE A 52 45.33 -34.84 -10.60
N ALA A 53 46.35 -34.37 -11.33
CA ALA A 53 46.45 -32.99 -11.78
C ALA A 53 45.33 -32.60 -12.77
N GLN A 54 44.93 -33.52 -13.66
CA GLN A 54 43.84 -33.30 -14.62
C GLN A 54 42.48 -33.31 -13.93
N ALA A 55 42.26 -34.21 -12.97
CA ALA A 55 41.07 -34.19 -12.13
C ALA A 55 40.96 -32.89 -11.32
N ALA A 56 42.08 -32.38 -10.79
CA ALA A 56 42.11 -31.09 -10.09
C ALA A 56 41.81 -29.90 -11.02
N LEU A 57 42.29 -29.92 -12.27
CA LEU A 57 41.98 -28.89 -13.26
C LEU A 57 40.51 -28.90 -13.68
N GLU A 58 39.91 -30.07 -13.89
CA GLU A 58 38.48 -30.18 -14.19
C GLU A 58 37.62 -29.71 -13.02
N LEU A 59 38.04 -29.98 -11.77
CA LEU A 59 37.34 -29.48 -10.59
C LEU A 59 37.34 -27.95 -10.52
N ASN A 60 38.44 -27.30 -10.87
CA ASN A 60 38.50 -25.83 -10.96
C ASN A 60 37.48 -25.28 -11.97
N LYS A 61 37.31 -25.93 -13.14
CA LYS A 61 36.29 -25.51 -14.12
C LYS A 61 34.87 -25.64 -13.56
N VAL A 62 34.60 -26.68 -12.78
CA VAL A 62 33.30 -26.85 -12.09
C VAL A 62 33.07 -25.72 -11.08
N PHE A 63 34.10 -25.32 -10.33
CA PHE A 63 33.99 -24.19 -9.41
C PHE A 63 33.80 -22.86 -10.11
N GLU A 64 34.52 -22.60 -11.20
CA GLU A 64 34.33 -21.40 -12.02
C GLU A 64 32.92 -21.34 -12.59
N ALA A 65 32.41 -22.45 -13.13
CA ALA A 65 31.04 -22.54 -13.62
C ALA A 65 29.99 -22.34 -12.52
N ALA A 66 30.21 -22.91 -11.33
CA ALA A 66 29.34 -22.74 -10.19
C ALA A 66 29.32 -21.29 -9.68
N GLN A 67 30.48 -20.63 -9.67
CA GLN A 67 30.58 -19.22 -9.27
C GLN A 67 29.92 -18.30 -10.30
N ALA A 68 30.13 -18.53 -11.60
CA ALA A 68 29.45 -17.78 -12.65
C ALA A 68 27.91 -17.91 -12.55
N ALA A 69 27.40 -19.12 -12.28
CA ALA A 69 25.97 -19.33 -12.06
C ALA A 69 25.45 -18.64 -10.78
N ALA A 70 26.24 -18.61 -9.71
CA ALA A 70 25.88 -17.89 -8.48
C ALA A 70 25.84 -16.37 -8.70
N ASP A 71 26.82 -15.81 -9.42
CA ASP A 71 26.88 -14.39 -9.75
C ASP A 71 25.68 -13.98 -10.63
N GLU A 72 25.31 -14.81 -11.61
CA GLU A 72 24.13 -14.58 -12.45
C GLU A 72 22.83 -14.63 -11.64
N TYR A 73 22.72 -15.57 -10.69
CA TYR A 73 21.57 -15.62 -9.78
C TYR A 73 21.48 -14.35 -8.91
N VAL A 74 22.59 -13.91 -8.32
CA VAL A 74 22.64 -12.68 -7.51
C VAL A 74 22.24 -11.47 -8.36
N ALA A 75 22.76 -11.36 -9.59
CA ALA A 75 22.41 -10.27 -10.50
C ALA A 75 20.90 -10.27 -10.84
N SER A 76 20.32 -11.45 -11.09
CA SER A 76 18.89 -11.63 -11.35
C SER A 76 18.04 -11.21 -10.15
N VAL A 77 18.41 -11.64 -8.93
CA VAL A 77 17.70 -11.27 -7.70
C VAL A 77 17.79 -9.76 -7.44
N LEU A 78 18.96 -9.15 -7.64
CA LEU A 78 19.12 -7.70 -7.49
C LEU A 78 18.28 -6.92 -8.51
N ALA A 79 18.22 -7.38 -9.76
CA ALA A 79 17.38 -6.77 -10.78
C ALA A 79 15.89 -6.90 -10.43
N ALA A 80 15.46 -8.07 -9.97
CA ALA A 80 14.09 -8.29 -9.50
C ALA A 80 13.73 -7.36 -8.33
N ASN A 81 14.61 -7.25 -7.33
CA ASN A 81 14.40 -6.37 -6.17
C ASN A 81 14.32 -4.89 -6.57
N LYS A 82 15.19 -4.42 -7.47
CA LYS A 82 15.12 -3.03 -7.97
C LYS A 82 13.79 -2.74 -8.66
N ASN A 83 13.29 -3.70 -9.44
CA ASN A 83 12.00 -3.55 -10.11
C ASN A 83 10.84 -3.54 -9.11
N THR A 84 10.89 -4.38 -8.06
CA THR A 84 9.86 -4.38 -7.01
C THR A 84 9.90 -3.11 -6.18
N ASP A 85 11.09 -2.59 -5.86
CA ASP A 85 11.25 -1.35 -5.09
C ASP A 85 10.74 -0.14 -5.89
N ALA A 86 11.02 -0.10 -7.19
CA ALA A 86 10.51 0.93 -8.09
C ALA A 86 8.98 0.85 -8.19
N ALA A 87 8.41 -0.34 -8.36
CA ALA A 87 6.97 -0.54 -8.41
C ALA A 87 6.28 -0.17 -7.08
N ALA A 88 6.86 -0.55 -5.94
CA ALA A 88 6.35 -0.19 -4.62
C ALA A 88 6.40 1.32 -4.37
N SER A 89 7.49 1.98 -4.78
CA SER A 89 7.64 3.43 -4.66
C SER A 89 6.64 4.17 -5.54
N ALA A 90 6.43 3.71 -6.78
CA ALA A 90 5.43 4.27 -7.69
C ALA A 90 4.01 4.10 -7.13
N LEU A 91 3.68 2.93 -6.58
CA LEU A 91 2.36 2.67 -5.98
C LEU A 91 2.11 3.58 -4.76
N ARG A 92 3.13 3.80 -3.92
CA ARG A 92 3.02 4.73 -2.79
C ARG A 92 2.81 6.17 -3.26
N ALA A 93 3.59 6.63 -4.24
CA ALA A 93 3.45 7.97 -4.78
C ALA A 93 2.05 8.20 -5.39
N GLN A 94 1.51 7.19 -6.09
CA GLN A 94 0.15 7.25 -6.62
C GLN A 94 -0.88 7.33 -5.48
N ALA A 95 -0.79 6.46 -4.48
CA ALA A 95 -1.73 6.45 -3.36
C ALA A 95 -1.69 7.78 -2.56
N GLU A 96 -0.50 8.36 -2.39
CA GLU A 96 -0.34 9.66 -1.74
C GLU A 96 -0.97 10.79 -2.56
N ALA A 97 -0.78 10.79 -3.88
CA ALA A 97 -1.41 11.77 -4.77
C ALA A 97 -2.94 11.67 -4.76
N GLU A 98 -3.49 10.45 -4.83
CA GLU A 98 -4.93 10.20 -4.75
C GLU A 98 -5.50 10.65 -3.40
N ALA A 99 -4.82 10.33 -2.29
CA ALA A 99 -5.23 10.76 -0.95
C ALA A 99 -5.21 12.30 -0.83
N GLN A 100 -4.18 12.97 -1.34
CA GLN A 100 -4.11 14.43 -1.35
C GLN A 100 -5.23 15.05 -2.18
N GLN A 101 -5.57 14.46 -3.33
CA GLN A 101 -6.67 14.93 -4.17
C GLN A 101 -8.03 14.79 -3.45
N ILE A 102 -8.28 13.66 -2.78
CA ILE A 102 -9.51 13.45 -1.99
C ILE A 102 -9.61 14.48 -0.86
N LEU A 103 -8.50 14.73 -0.14
CA LEU A 103 -8.48 15.73 0.92
C LEU A 103 -8.76 17.14 0.40
N ALA A 104 -8.13 17.53 -0.73
CA ALA A 104 -8.34 18.83 -1.34
C ALA A 104 -9.79 19.01 -1.82
N GLN A 105 -10.37 17.97 -2.41
CA GLN A 105 -11.76 17.97 -2.83
C GLN A 105 -12.71 18.09 -1.63
N ALA A 106 -12.52 17.27 -0.59
CA ALA A 106 -13.34 17.30 0.62
C ALA A 106 -13.27 18.67 1.33
N GLN A 107 -12.08 19.30 1.38
CA GLN A 107 -11.93 20.65 1.93
C GLN A 107 -12.69 21.69 1.12
N THR A 108 -12.62 21.60 -0.21
CA THR A 108 -13.33 22.50 -1.12
C THR A 108 -14.84 22.34 -0.99
N GLU A 109 -15.34 21.11 -0.94
CA GLU A 109 -16.77 20.81 -0.74
C GLU A 109 -17.27 21.29 0.61
N ALA A 110 -16.50 21.08 1.69
CA ALA A 110 -16.83 21.58 3.01
C ALA A 110 -16.87 23.11 3.06
N ALA A 111 -15.91 23.79 2.42
CA ALA A 111 -15.88 25.24 2.32
C ALA A 111 -17.11 25.78 1.54
N ASN A 112 -17.44 25.15 0.42
CA ASN A 112 -18.61 25.51 -0.39
C ASN A 112 -19.92 25.29 0.36
N LEU A 113 -20.05 24.17 1.08
CA LEU A 113 -21.22 23.88 1.90
C LEU A 113 -21.38 24.91 3.02
N LYS A 114 -20.28 25.26 3.71
CA LYS A 114 -20.27 26.30 4.74
C LYS A 114 -20.66 27.67 4.16
N ALA A 115 -20.13 28.04 3.00
CA ALA A 115 -20.46 29.31 2.36
C ALA A 115 -21.95 29.38 1.98
N ARG A 116 -22.48 28.30 1.38
CA ARG A 116 -23.89 28.22 0.99
C ARG A 116 -24.83 28.28 2.19
N THR A 117 -24.51 27.55 3.25
CA THR A 117 -25.32 27.56 4.48
C THR A 117 -25.29 28.92 5.16
N GLN A 118 -24.12 29.58 5.20
CA GLN A 118 -24.03 30.95 5.71
C GLN A 118 -24.90 31.92 4.92
N GLN A 119 -24.83 31.87 3.57
CA GLN A 119 -25.68 32.72 2.72
C GLN A 119 -27.17 32.47 2.96
N GLN A 120 -27.59 31.22 3.19
CA GLN A 120 -28.98 30.89 3.50
C GLN A 120 -29.39 31.45 4.87
N CYS A 121 -28.55 31.31 5.90
CA CYS A 121 -28.81 31.89 7.21
C CYS A 121 -28.92 33.42 7.13
N ASP A 122 -28.00 34.07 6.43
CA ASP A 122 -28.01 35.53 6.26
C ASP A 122 -29.29 35.97 5.53
N ALA A 123 -29.66 35.30 4.44
CA ALA A 123 -30.89 35.58 3.71
C ALA A 123 -32.15 35.38 4.57
N GLU A 124 -32.21 34.33 5.38
CA GLU A 124 -33.33 34.10 6.31
C GLU A 124 -33.40 35.17 7.40
N THR A 125 -32.25 35.59 7.96
CA THR A 125 -32.21 36.66 8.96
C THR A 125 -32.66 38.00 8.38
N GLU A 126 -32.23 38.34 7.15
CA GLU A 126 -32.72 39.53 6.44
C GLU A 126 -34.22 39.46 6.17
N ALA A 127 -34.72 38.31 5.69
CA ALA A 127 -36.14 38.11 5.44
C ALA A 127 -36.97 38.25 6.73
N ALA A 128 -36.49 37.68 7.84
CA ALA A 128 -37.11 37.83 9.15
C ALA A 128 -37.10 39.29 9.64
N ALA A 129 -35.99 40.01 9.46
CA ALA A 129 -35.88 41.42 9.81
C ALA A 129 -36.85 42.30 8.98
N ARG A 130 -36.94 42.05 7.67
CA ARG A 130 -37.90 42.75 6.79
C ARG A 130 -39.34 42.49 7.22
N LYS A 131 -39.68 41.23 7.56
CA LYS A 131 -41.02 40.88 8.03
C LYS A 131 -41.34 41.57 9.36
N ARG A 132 -40.39 41.62 10.31
CA ARG A 132 -40.54 42.35 11.57
C ARG A 132 -40.78 43.84 11.32
N ALA A 133 -39.94 44.48 10.50
CA ALA A 133 -40.09 45.90 10.16
C ALA A 133 -41.45 46.20 9.51
N GLN A 134 -41.91 45.31 8.61
CA GLN A 134 -43.24 45.44 8.01
C GLN A 134 -44.35 45.34 9.07
N THR A 135 -44.31 44.32 9.94
CA THR A 135 -45.31 44.16 11.00
C THR A 135 -45.32 45.35 11.96
N GLU A 136 -44.15 45.91 12.29
CA GLU A 136 -44.05 47.10 13.12
C GLU A 136 -44.65 48.33 12.42
N ALA A 137 -44.42 48.49 11.11
CA ALA A 137 -45.02 49.56 10.32
C ALA A 137 -46.54 49.42 10.25
N ASP A 138 -47.06 48.21 10.03
CA ASP A 138 -48.49 47.92 9.98
C ASP A 138 -49.16 48.21 11.34
N CYS A 139 -48.54 47.79 12.44
CA CYS A 139 -49.02 48.10 13.80
C CYS A 139 -49.05 49.61 14.06
N LYS A 140 -48.00 50.35 13.66
CA LYS A 140 -47.96 51.81 13.79
C LYS A 140 -49.07 52.48 12.97
N ALA A 141 -49.30 52.02 11.74
CA ALA A 141 -50.36 52.54 10.89
C ALA A 141 -51.75 52.29 11.49
N MET A 142 -51.97 51.10 12.04
CA MET A 142 -53.23 50.77 12.74
C MET A 142 -53.45 51.68 13.95
N LEU A 143 -52.43 51.87 14.80
CA LEU A 143 -52.52 52.76 15.96
C LEU A 143 -52.82 54.21 15.55
N ALA A 144 -52.15 54.72 14.52
CA ALA A 144 -52.39 56.07 14.01
C ALA A 144 -53.83 56.24 13.51
N ARG A 145 -54.36 55.25 12.78
CA ARG A 145 -55.76 55.24 12.33
C ARG A 145 -56.73 55.24 13.51
N THR A 146 -56.50 54.38 14.51
CA THR A 146 -57.35 54.34 15.72
C THR A 146 -57.32 55.66 16.48
N GLN A 147 -56.16 56.31 16.59
CA GLN A 147 -56.04 57.63 17.21
C GLN A 147 -56.84 58.69 16.44
N GLN A 148 -56.77 58.68 15.10
CA GLN A 148 -57.54 59.59 14.25
C GLN A 148 -59.05 59.37 14.42
N GLU A 149 -59.52 58.12 14.46
CA GLU A 149 -60.92 57.79 14.72
C GLU A 149 -61.39 58.28 16.10
N ILE A 150 -60.56 58.13 17.13
CA ILE A 150 -60.85 58.67 18.48
C ILE A 150 -60.95 60.20 18.45
N GLN A 151 -60.02 60.88 17.79
CA GLN A 151 -60.03 62.34 17.65
C GLN A 151 -61.28 62.83 16.91
N GLN A 152 -61.64 62.17 15.81
CA GLN A 152 -62.86 62.48 15.06
C GLN A 152 -64.12 62.30 15.90
N ARG A 153 -64.22 61.20 16.66
CA ARG A 153 -65.35 60.96 17.57
C ARG A 153 -65.45 62.00 18.68
N ARG A 154 -64.32 62.41 19.27
CA ARG A 154 -64.28 63.49 20.26
C ARG A 154 -64.73 64.81 19.65
N ALA A 155 -64.16 65.21 18.50
CA ALA A 155 -64.56 66.43 17.82
C ALA A 155 -66.03 66.44 17.37
N ALA A 156 -66.61 65.28 17.04
CA ALA A 156 -68.03 65.15 16.75
C ALA A 156 -68.89 65.24 18.03
N PHE A 157 -68.42 64.65 19.14
CA PHE A 157 -69.06 64.76 20.44
C PHE A 157 -69.06 66.21 20.93
N ASP A 158 -67.91 66.89 20.92
CA ASP A 158 -67.76 68.28 21.35
C ASP A 158 -68.67 69.20 20.54
N ARG A 159 -68.73 69.03 19.21
CA ARG A 159 -69.66 69.79 18.35
C ARG A 159 -71.12 69.62 18.77
N ARG A 160 -71.57 68.37 18.99
CA ARG A 160 -72.95 68.09 19.44
C ARG A 160 -73.23 68.67 20.82
N ALA A 161 -72.24 68.62 21.73
CA ALA A 161 -72.38 69.20 23.05
C ALA A 161 -72.52 70.73 22.99
N SER A 162 -71.72 71.41 22.17
CA SER A 162 -71.84 72.85 21.94
C SER A 162 -73.19 73.22 21.32
N GLU A 163 -73.63 72.51 20.27
CA GLU A 163 -74.96 72.71 19.66
C GLU A 163 -76.09 72.58 20.69
N LEU A 164 -76.00 71.60 21.60
CA LEU A 164 -76.98 71.41 22.67
C LEU A 164 -76.95 72.59 23.66
N LEU A 165 -75.77 73.03 24.09
CA LEU A 165 -75.60 74.16 25.01
C LEU A 165 -76.08 75.49 24.40
N ASP A 166 -75.77 75.75 23.12
CA ASP A 166 -76.29 76.91 22.39
C ASP A 166 -77.82 76.91 22.31
N GLY A 167 -78.43 75.72 22.19
CA GLY A 167 -79.88 75.52 22.25
C GLY A 167 -80.48 75.90 23.61
N TYR A 168 -79.83 75.52 24.72
CA TYR A 168 -80.25 75.92 26.08
C TYR A 168 -80.09 77.43 26.31
N HIS A 169 -78.99 78.03 25.84
CA HIS A 169 -78.79 79.48 25.92
C HIS A 169 -79.81 80.26 25.08
N SER A 170 -80.38 79.65 24.03
CA SER A 170 -81.44 80.24 23.21
C SER A 170 -82.84 80.11 23.83
N THR A 171 -83.06 79.17 24.76
CA THR A 171 -84.36 78.97 25.44
C THR A 171 -84.44 79.57 26.84
N GLU A 172 -83.31 79.85 27.50
CA GLU A 172 -83.26 80.53 28.81
C GLU A 172 -83.09 82.07 28.73
N PHE A 173 -83.06 82.66 27.54
CA PHE A 173 -83.09 84.12 27.34
C PHE A 173 -84.36 84.59 26.62
N LEU A 174 -85.52 84.11 27.06
CA LEU A 174 -86.76 84.84 26.88
C LEU A 174 -86.89 85.85 28.03
N PRO A 175 -86.88 87.17 27.79
CA PRO A 175 -87.16 88.12 28.87
C PRO A 175 -88.59 87.91 29.35
N GLU A 176 -88.75 87.52 30.62
CA GLU A 176 -90.02 87.61 31.33
C GLU A 176 -90.58 89.05 31.25
N GLU A 177 -91.86 89.13 30.93
CA GLU A 177 -92.62 90.34 30.62
C GLU A 177 -92.54 91.44 31.70
N ARG A 178 -92.50 92.71 31.24
CA ARG A 178 -93.17 93.81 31.95
C ARG A 178 -94.11 94.55 31.01
N ALA A 179 -95.37 94.16 31.10
CA ALA A 179 -96.59 94.97 31.05
C ALA A 179 -96.49 96.43 30.52
N LYS A 180 -97.24 96.69 29.46
CA LYS A 180 -98.16 97.83 29.34
C LYS A 180 -99.36 97.45 28.49
#